data_AF-A0A658R5J4-F1
#
_entry.id   AF-A0A658R5J4-F1
#
_cell.length_a   1.000
_cell.length_b   1.000
_cell.length_c   1.000
_cell.angle_alpha   90.00
_cell.angle_beta   90.00
_cell.angle_gamma   90.00
#
_symmetry.space_group_name_H-M   'P 1'
#
loop_
_entity.id
_entity.type
_entity.pdbx_description
1 polymer ?
#
loop_
_entity_poly.entity_id
_entity_poly.type
_entity_poly.pdbx_seq_one_letter_code
_entity_poly.pdbx_strand_id
1 'polypeptide(L)' 'MAKASNPLADTLTPRKAAPESASRQRGVVPSSELVPLQFRMPPEFVKAFKQAALDRDMKLNELLNSCFQEFMKNGG' A
#
# COMPACT_ATOMS: atom_id res chain seq x y z
N MET A 1 43.12 -38.18 -5.60
CA MET A 1 42.25 -38.55 -6.75
C MET A 1 40.89 -38.94 -6.16
N ALA A 2 39.70 -38.46 -6.52
CA ALA A 2 39.16 -37.53 -7.52
C ALA A 2 37.91 -36.87 -6.85
N LYS A 3 37.81 -35.53 -6.78
CA LYS A 3 37.00 -34.59 -7.61
C LYS A 3 35.49 -34.93 -7.75
N ALA A 4 34.69 -33.95 -7.28
CA ALA A 4 33.24 -33.71 -7.37
C ALA A 4 32.59 -34.08 -8.73
N SER A 5 31.28 -34.26 -8.85
CA SER A 5 30.31 -33.14 -8.92
C SER A 5 28.87 -33.65 -8.96
N ASN A 6 27.96 -33.04 -8.20
CA ASN A 6 26.51 -33.19 -8.39
C ASN A 6 26.07 -32.21 -9.50
N PRO A 7 25.29 -32.65 -10.50
CA PRO A 7 24.97 -31.85 -11.68
C PRO A 7 24.07 -30.66 -11.36
N LEU A 8 24.36 -29.60 -12.12
CA LEU A 8 23.64 -28.33 -12.25
C LEU A 8 22.15 -28.44 -11.94
N ALA A 9 21.72 -27.67 -10.95
CA ALA A 9 20.35 -27.19 -10.83
C ALA A 9 20.04 -26.37 -12.10
N ASP A 10 19.25 -26.99 -12.97
CA ASP A 10 18.78 -26.45 -14.23
C ASP A 10 18.04 -25.13 -14.01
N THR A 11 18.73 -24.06 -14.40
CA THR A 11 18.27 -22.75 -14.85
C THR A 11 16.76 -22.49 -14.75
N LEU A 12 16.32 -21.93 -13.62
CA LEU A 12 15.06 -21.19 -13.56
C LEU A 12 15.23 -19.87 -14.30
N THR A 13 14.93 -19.87 -15.59
CA THR A 13 14.87 -18.66 -16.41
C THR A 13 13.84 -17.67 -15.84
N PRO A 14 14.17 -16.38 -15.68
CA PRO A 14 13.19 -15.39 -15.23
C PRO A 14 12.09 -15.22 -16.27
N ARG A 15 10.85 -15.44 -15.83
CA ARG A 15 9.62 -15.24 -16.61
C ARG A 15 9.62 -13.81 -17.17
N LYS A 16 9.62 -13.71 -18.50
CA LYS A 16 9.53 -12.48 -19.31
C LYS A 16 8.47 -11.55 -18.71
N ALA A 17 8.89 -10.36 -18.25
CA ALA A 17 7.98 -9.33 -17.76
C ALA A 17 6.97 -8.99 -18.88
N ALA A 18 5.69 -9.20 -18.60
CA ALA A 18 4.63 -8.73 -19.48
C ALA A 18 4.64 -7.19 -19.46
N PRO A 19 4.51 -6.51 -20.61
CA PRO A 19 4.46 -5.06 -20.64
C PRO A 19 3.22 -4.58 -19.88
N GLU A 20 3.45 -3.79 -18.83
CA GLU A 20 2.41 -3.12 -18.04
C GLU A 20 1.76 -1.99 -18.84
N SER A 21 1.00 -2.36 -19.88
CA SER A 21 0.02 -1.47 -20.49
C SER A 21 -1.27 -1.53 -19.69
N ALA A 22 -1.21 -1.12 -18.43
CA ALA A 22 -2.38 -0.74 -17.67
C ALA A 22 -2.50 0.78 -17.77
N SER A 23 -3.54 1.25 -18.47
CA SER A 23 -3.92 2.66 -18.56
C SER A 23 -3.73 3.34 -17.21
N ARG A 24 -2.69 4.17 -17.08
CA ARG A 24 -2.49 5.04 -15.91
C ARG A 24 -3.75 5.87 -15.76
N GLN A 25 -4.57 5.53 -14.76
CA GLN A 25 -5.70 6.33 -14.34
C GLN A 25 -5.13 7.67 -13.87
N ARG A 26 -5.22 8.66 -14.76
CA ARG A 26 -4.58 9.97 -14.62
C ARG A 26 -5.08 10.61 -13.32
N GLY A 27 -4.17 10.87 -12.37
CA GLY A 27 -4.48 11.59 -11.11
C GLY A 27 -4.24 10.83 -9.80
N VAL A 28 -3.89 9.53 -9.84
CA VAL A 28 -3.51 8.80 -8.61
C VAL A 28 -2.01 9.03 -8.36
N VAL A 29 -1.67 9.77 -7.30
CA VAL A 29 -0.27 9.84 -6.82
C VAL A 29 0.16 8.41 -6.50
N PRO A 30 1.19 7.88 -7.16
CA PRO A 30 1.60 6.49 -6.95
C PRO A 30 2.06 6.33 -5.50
N SER A 31 1.70 5.19 -4.89
CA SER A 31 1.96 4.97 -3.47
C SER A 31 3.45 5.02 -3.09
N SER A 32 4.36 4.85 -4.07
CA SER A 32 5.81 5.02 -3.90
C SER A 32 6.25 6.46 -3.60
N GLU A 33 5.43 7.46 -3.93
CA GLU A 33 5.69 8.88 -3.64
C GLU A 33 5.07 9.34 -2.31
N LEU A 34 4.31 8.47 -1.63
CA LEU A 34 3.65 8.80 -0.37
C LEU A 34 4.58 8.52 0.82
N VAL A 35 4.63 9.46 1.76
CA VAL A 35 5.35 9.28 3.03
C VAL A 35 4.44 8.58 4.04
N PRO A 36 4.88 7.47 4.67
CA PRO A 36 4.06 6.76 5.64
C PRO A 36 3.91 7.56 6.94
N LEU A 37 2.67 7.81 7.35
CA LEU A 37 2.34 8.34 8.68
C LEU A 37 2.21 7.18 9.67
N GLN A 38 3.14 7.08 10.62
CA GLN A 38 3.17 6.02 11.63
C GLN A 38 2.62 6.51 12.97
N PHE A 39 1.30 6.57 13.08
CA PHE A 39 0.65 6.91 14.34
C PHE A 39 0.56 5.70 15.28
N ARG A 40 0.79 5.93 16.56
CA ARG A 40 0.40 4.99 17.61
C ARG A 40 -0.89 5.46 18.24
N MET A 41 -1.93 4.65 18.11
CA MET A 41 -3.26 4.93 18.64
C MET A 41 -3.70 3.77 19.54
N PRO A 42 -4.57 4.02 20.54
CA PRO A 42 -5.19 2.97 21.33
C PRO A 42 -5.95 1.98 20.42
N PRO A 43 -5.97 0.68 20.77
CA PRO A 43 -6.62 -0.33 19.93
C PRO A 43 -8.12 -0.07 19.76
N GLU A 44 -8.78 0.52 20.76
CA GLU A 44 -10.19 0.87 20.69
C GLU A 44 -10.47 1.96 19.66
N PHE A 45 -9.61 2.99 19.60
CA PHE A 45 -9.69 4.02 18.57
C PHE A 45 -9.49 3.43 17.18
N VAL A 46 -8.50 2.55 17.00
CA VAL A 46 -8.24 1.91 15.70
C VAL A 46 -9.44 1.09 15.23
N LYS A 47 -10.13 0.38 16.13
CA LYS A 47 -11.35 -0.36 15.80
C LYS A 47 -12.47 0.58 15.36
N ALA A 48 -12.76 1.62 16.15
CA ALA A 48 -13.79 2.60 15.82
C ALA A 48 -13.50 3.31 14.49
N PHE A 49 -12.24 3.69 14.26
CA PHE A 49 -11.80 4.33 13.03
C PHE A 49 -11.96 3.42 11.81
N LYS A 50 -11.59 2.15 11.92
CA LYS A 50 -11.82 1.15 10.87
C LYS A 50 -13.31 0.97 10.59
N GLN A 51 -14.14 0.91 11.62
CA GLN A 51 -15.59 0.77 11.47
C GLN A 51 -16.20 1.98 10.77
N ALA A 52 -15.77 3.20 11.12
CA ALA A 52 -16.24 4.43 10.50
C ALA A 52 -15.86 4.52 9.00
N ALA A 53 -14.71 3.96 8.62
CA ALA A 53 -14.29 3.88 7.23
C ALA A 53 -15.17 2.89 6.43
N LEU A 54 -15.46 1.72 7.02
CA LEU A 54 -16.36 0.73 6.42
C LEU A 54 -17.79 1.26 6.26
N ASP A 55 -18.31 1.96 7.26
CA ASP A 55 -19.64 2.58 7.25
C ASP A 55 -19.82 3.62 6.13
N ARG A 56 -18.72 4.21 5.65
CA ARG A 56 -18.71 5.24 4.60
C ARG A 56 -18.21 4.72 3.25
N ASP A 57 -17.95 3.42 3.13
CA ASP A 57 -17.30 2.81 1.95
C ASP A 57 -15.97 3.50 1.57
N MET A 58 -15.18 3.92 2.57
CA MET A 58 -13.92 4.64 2.39
C MET A 58 -12.69 3.82 2.80
N LYS A 59 -11.55 4.07 2.16
CA LYS A 59 -10.25 3.59 2.66
C LYS A 59 -9.83 4.39 3.91
N LEU A 60 -9.03 3.79 4.78
CA LEU A 60 -8.51 4.46 5.99
C LEU A 60 -7.80 5.78 5.68
N ASN A 61 -7.00 5.82 4.61
CA ASN A 61 -6.32 7.03 4.19
C ASN A 61 -7.30 8.10 3.68
N GLU A 62 -8.40 7.70 3.02
CA GLU A 62 -9.39 8.64 2.50
C GLU A 62 -10.22 9.24 3.63
N LEU A 63 -10.65 8.42 4.59
CA LEU A 63 -11.30 8.90 5.80
C LEU A 63 -10.40 9.87 6.56
N LEU A 64 -9.11 9.53 6.75
CA LEU A 64 -8.15 10.40 7.40
C LEU A 64 -8.03 11.76 6.71
N ASN A 65 -7.87 11.76 5.37
CA ASN A 65 -7.79 12.99 4.60
C ASN A 65 -9.09 13.81 4.68
N SER A 66 -10.25 13.15 4.65
CA SER A 66 -11.54 13.81 4.79
C SER A 66 -11.68 14.50 6.15
N CYS A 67 -11.40 13.78 7.25
CA CYS A 67 -11.41 14.36 8.60
C CYS A 67 -10.42 15.53 8.71
N PHE A 68 -9.22 15.39 8.14
CA PHE A 68 -8.21 16.45 8.17
C PHE A 68 -8.64 17.70 7.40
N GLN A 69 -9.23 17.52 6.20
CA GLN A 69 -9.74 18.64 5.41
C GLN A 69 -10.91 19.35 6.10
N GLU A 70 -11.79 18.60 6.75
CA GLU A 70 -12.89 19.17 7.53
C GLU A 70 -12.36 19.97 8.74
N PHE A 71 -11.40 19.42 9.47
CA PHE A 71 -10.72 20.12 10.56
C PHE A 71 -10.07 21.44 10.09
N MET A 72 -9.37 21.41 8.95
CA MET A 72 -8.73 22.60 8.37
C MET A 72 -9.75 23.67 7.94
N LYS A 73 -10.92 23.28 7.45
CA LYS A 73 -11.99 24.21 7.04
C LYS A 73 -12.65 24.89 8.23
N ASN A 74 -12.77 24.18 9.36
CA ASN A 74 -13.46 24.68 10.55
C ASN A 74 -12.55 25.49 11.49
N GLY A 75 -11.26 25.67 11.15
CA GLY A 75 -10.32 26.49 11.91
C GLY A 75 -10.12 25.94 13.32
N GLY A 76 -9.26 24.93 13.45
CA GLY A 76 -8.93 24.28 14.73
C GLY A 76 -8.56 25.24 15.85
#